data_AF-A0A9C9UBH4-F1
#
_entry.id   AF-A0A9C9UBH4-F1
#
_cell.length_a   1.000
_cell.length_b   1.000
_cell.length_c   1.000
_cell.angle_alpha   90.00
_cell.angle_beta   90.00
_cell.angle_gamma   90.00
#
_symmetry.space_group_name_H-M   'P 1'
#
loop_
_entity.id
_entity.type
_entity.pdbx_description
1 polymer ?
#
loop_
_entity_poly.entity_id
_entity_poly.type
_entity_poly.pdbx_seq_one_letter_code
_entity_poly.pdbx_strand_id
1 'polypeptide(L)'
;MNAQLQTRVKPSTEEQGPLPLPEYHHILLAVDSSDHSNRSLQDAVQLAGLWNADITGAHVYAAKLHDVRFRQMEGGLPEQFREEDELERQRDVHDDLITRGLSIITDSYLDHSERQCQTANLTFKRCSLEGKNYRELAAETNNG
;
A
#
# COMPACT_ATOMS: atom_id res chain seq x y z
N MET A 1 52.23 55.76 20.20
CA MET A 1 50.78 55.69 19.97
C MET A 1 50.42 54.23 19.74
N ASN A 2 49.84 53.58 20.74
CA ASN A 2 49.45 52.16 20.68
C ASN A 2 48.05 52.04 20.07
N ALA A 3 47.93 51.35 18.93
CA ALA A 3 46.64 50.99 18.35
C ALA A 3 46.14 49.71 19.02
N GLN A 4 45.13 49.82 19.88
CA GLN A 4 44.39 48.69 20.42
C GLN A 4 43.45 48.14 19.34
N LEU A 5 43.75 46.94 18.84
CA LEU A 5 42.83 46.12 18.05
C LEU A 5 41.74 45.57 18.97
N GLN A 6 40.54 46.17 18.93
CA GLN A 6 39.35 45.56 19.50
C GLN A 6 38.86 44.44 18.57
N THR A 7 39.07 43.19 18.97
CA THR A 7 38.48 42.02 18.33
C THR A 7 36.98 41.99 18.66
N ARG A 8 36.16 42.29 17.65
CA ARG A 8 34.69 42.14 17.74
C ARG A 8 34.36 40.66 17.74
N VAL A 9 34.13 40.09 18.93
CA VAL A 9 33.63 38.72 19.08
C VAL A 9 32.23 38.65 18.47
N LYS A 10 32.05 37.85 17.42
CA LYS A 10 30.72 37.50 16.90
C LYS A 10 29.99 36.68 17.97
N PRO A 11 28.69 36.90 18.22
CA PRO A 11 27.91 36.03 19.08
C PRO A 11 27.94 34.62 18.48
N SER A 12 28.27 33.64 19.32
CA SER A 12 28.24 32.22 18.97
C SER A 12 26.85 31.88 18.46
N THR A 13 26.77 31.44 17.21
CA THR A 13 25.58 30.79 16.66
C THR A 13 25.18 29.69 17.64
N GLU A 14 23.99 29.79 18.23
CA GLU A 14 23.43 28.68 18.99
C GLU A 14 23.40 27.47 18.05
N GLU A 15 24.19 26.44 18.35
CA GLU A 15 24.08 25.15 17.68
C GLU A 15 22.70 24.58 18.01
N GLN A 16 21.73 24.88 17.15
CA GLN A 16 20.43 24.23 17.18
C GLN A 16 20.70 22.75 16.93
N GLY A 17 20.53 21.95 17.99
CA GLY A 17 20.62 20.50 17.92
C GLY A 17 19.70 19.94 16.82
N PRO A 18 19.93 18.70 16.38
CA PRO A 18 19.12 18.10 15.33
C PRO A 18 17.64 18.20 15.69
N LEU A 19 16.83 18.62 14.72
CA LEU A 19 15.38 18.66 14.86
C LEU A 19 14.89 17.27 15.28
N PRO A 20 13.90 17.18 16.19
CA PRO A 20 13.32 15.90 16.56
C PRO A 20 12.77 15.20 15.32
N LEU A 21 12.86 13.87 15.29
CA LEU A 21 12.29 13.08 14.21
C LEU A 21 10.77 13.31 14.17
N PRO A 22 10.16 13.37 12.96
CA PRO A 22 8.72 13.47 12.85
C PRO A 22 8.06 12.23 13.46
N GLU A 23 7.01 12.46 14.24
CA GLU A 23 6.12 11.41 14.72
C GLU A 23 5.15 11.03 13.61
N TYR A 24 4.94 9.73 13.40
CA TYR A 24 3.95 9.23 12.45
C TYR A 24 2.72 8.79 13.22
N HIS A 25 1.55 9.36 12.90
CA HIS A 25 0.27 8.98 13.52
C HIS A 25 -0.52 7.95 12.73
N HIS A 26 -0.30 7.91 11.41
CA HIS A 26 -0.96 6.98 10.49
C HIS A 26 0.07 6.41 9.52
N ILE A 27 0.11 5.09 9.40
CA ILE A 27 1.04 4.37 8.53
C ILE A 27 0.22 3.60 7.50
N LEU A 28 0.38 3.94 6.22
CA LEU A 28 -0.14 3.15 5.11
C LEU A 28 0.86 2.04 4.76
N LEU A 29 0.40 0.79 4.81
CA LEU A 29 1.20 -0.40 4.52
C LEU A 29 0.64 -1.14 3.30
N ALA A 30 1.44 -1.24 2.23
CA ALA A 30 1.09 -2.08 1.09
C ALA A 30 1.28 -3.57 1.42
N VAL A 31 0.24 -4.38 1.20
CA VAL A 31 0.25 -5.81 1.53
C VAL A 31 0.00 -6.69 0.31
N ASP A 32 0.90 -7.64 0.03
CA ASP A 32 0.78 -8.60 -1.08
C ASP A 32 1.27 -10.02 -0.72
N SER A 33 1.52 -10.28 0.57
CA SER A 33 2.08 -11.53 1.10
C SER A 33 3.47 -11.92 0.57
N SER A 34 4.16 -11.04 -0.17
CA SER A 34 5.57 -11.24 -0.51
C SER A 34 6.45 -11.12 0.73
N ASP A 35 7.66 -11.70 0.68
CA ASP A 35 8.64 -11.58 1.76
C ASP A 35 8.97 -10.12 2.09
N HIS A 36 8.98 -9.25 1.07
CA HIS A 36 9.20 -7.82 1.23
C HIS A 36 8.06 -7.16 2.00
N SER A 37 6.81 -7.42 1.60
CA SER A 37 5.65 -6.90 2.31
C SER A 37 5.56 -7.43 3.75
N ASN A 38 5.85 -8.70 3.96
CA ASN A 38 5.87 -9.32 5.29
C ASN A 38 6.95 -8.69 6.19
N ARG A 39 8.12 -8.37 5.63
CA ARG A 39 9.15 -7.63 6.37
C ARG A 39 8.69 -6.21 6.69
N SER A 40 8.12 -5.49 5.72
CA SER A 40 7.57 -4.15 5.93
C SER A 40 6.48 -4.12 7.00
N LEU A 41 5.65 -5.16 7.10
CA LEU A 41 4.67 -5.31 8.17
C LEU A 41 5.32 -5.37 9.55
N GLN A 42 6.39 -6.17 9.70
CA GLN A 42 7.13 -6.25 10.98
C GLN A 42 7.75 -4.92 11.37
N ASP A 43 8.31 -4.20 10.40
CA ASP A 43 8.93 -2.89 10.64
C ASP A 43 7.85 -1.83 10.95
N ALA A 44 6.71 -1.85 10.26
CA ALA A 44 5.58 -0.95 10.49
C ALA A 44 4.96 -1.13 11.88
N VAL A 45 4.79 -2.39 12.34
CA VAL A 45 4.30 -2.68 13.70
C VAL A 45 5.25 -2.14 14.77
N GLN A 46 6.57 -2.28 14.57
CA GLN A 46 7.56 -1.73 15.50
C GLN A 46 7.51 -0.20 15.53
N LEU A 47 7.45 0.46 14.36
CA LEU A 47 7.35 1.92 14.27
C LEU A 47 6.05 2.45 14.88
N ALA A 48 4.92 1.82 14.56
CA ALA A 48 3.62 2.19 15.12
C ALA A 48 3.60 2.04 16.63
N GLY A 49 4.25 1.02 17.19
CA GLY A 49 4.38 0.84 18.64
C GLY A 49 5.14 1.97 19.35
N LEU A 50 6.09 2.64 18.67
CA LEU A 50 6.83 3.76 19.27
C LEU A 50 5.98 5.02 19.42
N TRP A 51 5.06 5.26 18.47
CA TRP A 51 4.26 6.49 18.41
C TRP A 51 2.76 6.28 18.67
N ASN A 52 2.36 5.05 19.01
CA ASN A 52 0.96 4.64 19.10
C ASN A 52 0.17 5.02 17.84
N ALA A 53 0.76 4.73 16.67
CA ALA A 53 0.21 5.05 15.36
C ALA A 53 -0.82 4.00 14.91
N ASP A 54 -1.79 4.42 14.11
CA ASP A 54 -2.70 3.51 13.43
C ASP A 54 -2.08 2.99 12.13
N ILE A 55 -2.35 1.72 11.79
CA ILE A 55 -1.90 1.12 10.54
C ILE A 55 -3.09 0.91 9.61
N THR A 56 -3.00 1.39 8.37
CA THR A 56 -3.92 1.02 7.29
C THR A 56 -3.22 0.03 6.36
N GLY A 57 -3.66 -1.23 6.34
CA GLY A 57 -3.19 -2.21 5.36
C GLY A 57 -3.94 -2.08 4.06
N ALA A 58 -3.21 -1.89 2.96
CA ALA A 58 -3.76 -1.69 1.63
C ALA A 58 -3.27 -2.75 0.65
N HIS A 59 -4.19 -3.46 0.00
CA HIS A 59 -3.88 -4.30 -1.17
C HIS A 59 -4.59 -3.76 -2.40
N VAL A 60 -3.87 -3.68 -3.50
CA VAL A 60 -4.42 -3.24 -4.79
C VAL A 60 -4.50 -4.42 -5.73
N TYR A 61 -5.72 -4.81 -6.10
CA TYR A 61 -5.97 -5.84 -7.10
C TYR A 61 -6.35 -5.23 -8.45
N ALA A 62 -6.17 -5.97 -9.55
CA ALA A 62 -6.30 -5.46 -10.91
C ALA A 62 -7.42 -6.16 -11.71
N ALA A 63 -8.65 -6.19 -11.19
CA ALA A 63 -9.79 -6.88 -11.83
C ALA A 63 -10.01 -6.42 -13.29
N LYS A 64 -10.14 -5.10 -13.54
CA LYS A 64 -10.25 -4.55 -14.91
C LYS A 64 -9.15 -4.99 -15.88
N LEU A 65 -7.93 -5.23 -15.39
CA LEU A 65 -6.84 -5.69 -16.27
C LEU A 65 -7.11 -7.12 -16.74
N HIS A 66 -7.64 -7.97 -15.87
CA HIS A 66 -8.02 -9.34 -16.23
C HIS A 66 -9.09 -9.34 -17.31
N ASP A 67 -10.12 -8.50 -17.22
CA ASP A 67 -11.20 -8.42 -18.23
C ASP A 67 -10.65 -8.02 -19.61
N VAL A 68 -9.76 -7.02 -19.63
CA VAL A 68 -9.10 -6.57 -20.87
C VAL A 68 -8.25 -7.70 -21.48
N ARG A 69 -7.53 -8.45 -20.64
CA ARG A 69 -6.73 -9.59 -21.12
C ARG A 69 -7.59 -10.74 -21.58
N PHE A 70 -8.69 -11.01 -20.91
CA PHE A 70 -9.65 -12.03 -21.29
C PHE A 70 -10.19 -11.78 -22.70
N ARG A 71 -10.68 -10.56 -22.95
CA ARG A 71 -11.20 -10.15 -24.27
C ARG A 71 -10.16 -10.25 -25.40
N GLN A 72 -8.90 -9.95 -25.10
CA GLN A 72 -7.81 -10.08 -26.08
C GLN A 72 -7.54 -11.55 -26.50
N MET A 73 -7.93 -12.53 -25.68
CA MET A 73 -7.76 -13.95 -25.97
C MET A 73 -8.92 -14.55 -26.77
N GLU A 74 -10.07 -13.88 -26.86
CA GLU A 74 -11.28 -14.40 -27.53
C GLU A 74 -11.03 -14.79 -28.99
N GLY A 75 -10.23 -14.01 -29.72
CA GLY A 75 -9.88 -14.30 -31.12
C GLY A 75 -9.04 -15.57 -31.33
N GLY A 76 -8.43 -16.11 -30.26
CA GLY A 76 -7.67 -17.36 -30.29
C GLY A 76 -8.50 -18.61 -30.04
N LEU A 77 -9.80 -18.48 -29.74
CA LEU A 77 -10.66 -19.60 -29.41
C LEU A 77 -11.05 -20.42 -30.66
N PRO A 78 -11.32 -21.73 -30.52
CA PRO A 78 -11.97 -22.52 -31.57
C PRO A 78 -13.30 -21.90 -32.02
N GLU A 79 -13.71 -22.11 -33.29
CA GLU A 79 -14.90 -21.47 -33.89
C GLU A 79 -16.17 -21.64 -33.04
N GLN A 80 -16.42 -22.86 -32.54
CA GLN A 80 -17.58 -23.16 -31.69
C GLN A 80 -17.67 -22.35 -30.39
N PHE A 81 -16.57 -21.73 -29.94
CA PHE A 81 -16.50 -20.90 -28.73
C PHE A 81 -16.36 -19.40 -29.05
N ARG A 82 -16.40 -19.02 -30.34
CA ARG A 82 -16.37 -17.63 -30.80
C ARG A 82 -17.74 -17.05 -31.14
N GLU A 83 -18.79 -17.87 -31.05
CA GLU A 83 -20.18 -17.41 -31.15
C GLU A 83 -20.47 -16.41 -30.02
N GLU A 84 -21.13 -15.29 -30.33
CA GLU A 84 -21.27 -14.17 -29.38
C GLU A 84 -21.97 -14.59 -28.07
N ASP A 85 -23.01 -15.42 -28.15
CA ASP A 85 -23.72 -15.94 -26.96
C ASP A 85 -22.78 -16.73 -26.03
N GLU A 86 -21.84 -17.50 -26.60
CA GLU A 86 -20.86 -18.28 -25.81
C GLU A 86 -19.72 -17.38 -25.31
N LEU A 87 -19.35 -16.33 -26.04
CA LEU A 87 -18.40 -15.31 -25.55
C LEU A 87 -18.98 -14.51 -24.39
N GLU A 88 -20.24 -14.10 -24.46
CA GLU A 88 -20.95 -13.41 -23.38
C GLU A 88 -21.01 -14.29 -22.12
N ARG A 89 -21.42 -15.55 -22.27
CA ARG A 89 -21.44 -16.52 -21.17
C ARG A 89 -20.05 -16.70 -20.55
N GLN A 90 -19.01 -16.75 -21.36
CA GLN A 90 -17.62 -16.88 -20.91
C GLN A 90 -17.14 -15.64 -20.15
N ARG A 91 -17.49 -14.42 -20.60
CA ARG A 91 -17.17 -13.16 -19.91
C ARG A 91 -17.81 -13.13 -18.53
N ASP A 92 -19.12 -13.43 -18.43
CA ASP A 92 -19.84 -13.42 -17.14
C ASP A 92 -19.22 -14.41 -16.14
N VAL A 93 -18.95 -15.64 -16.59
CA VAL A 93 -18.34 -16.66 -15.72
C VAL A 93 -16.93 -16.26 -15.30
N HIS A 94 -16.14 -15.71 -16.22
CA HIS A 94 -14.78 -15.26 -15.93
C HIS A 94 -14.77 -14.11 -14.91
N ASP A 95 -15.59 -13.09 -15.13
CA ASP A 95 -15.63 -11.89 -14.29
C ASP A 95 -16.04 -12.24 -12.85
N ASP A 96 -17.02 -13.15 -12.69
CA ASP A 96 -17.42 -13.69 -11.39
C ASP A 96 -16.28 -14.44 -10.68
N LEU A 97 -15.58 -15.31 -11.41
CA LEU A 97 -14.50 -16.13 -10.87
C LEU A 97 -13.29 -15.27 -10.46
N ILE A 98 -12.88 -14.34 -11.31
CA ILE A 98 -11.75 -13.45 -11.04
C ILE A 98 -12.06 -12.48 -9.91
N THR A 99 -13.23 -11.84 -9.92
CA THR A 99 -13.62 -10.89 -8.86
C THR A 99 -13.64 -11.59 -7.50
N ARG A 100 -14.27 -12.78 -7.41
CA ARG A 100 -14.30 -13.56 -6.18
C ARG A 100 -12.90 -14.02 -5.77
N GLY A 101 -12.09 -14.51 -6.71
CA GLY A 101 -10.73 -14.97 -6.44
C GLY A 101 -9.84 -13.85 -5.89
N LEU A 102 -9.84 -12.68 -6.53
CA LEU A 102 -9.06 -11.53 -6.09
C LEU A 102 -9.53 -10.97 -4.75
N SER A 103 -10.84 -11.00 -4.46
CA SER A 103 -11.37 -10.63 -3.14
C SER A 103 -10.85 -11.57 -2.06
N ILE A 104 -10.93 -12.89 -2.26
CA ILE A 104 -10.45 -13.89 -1.28
C ILE A 104 -8.95 -13.73 -1.02
N ILE A 105 -8.16 -13.53 -2.07
CA ILE A 105 -6.71 -13.30 -1.94
C ILE A 105 -6.43 -12.03 -1.14
N THR A 106 -7.12 -10.93 -1.49
CA THR A 106 -7.01 -9.64 -0.79
C THR A 106 -7.33 -9.80 0.69
N ASP A 107 -8.44 -10.47 1.00
CA ASP A 107 -8.85 -10.71 2.38
C ASP A 107 -7.82 -11.55 3.14
N SER A 108 -7.26 -12.58 2.50
CA SER A 108 -6.23 -13.41 3.12
C SER A 108 -4.98 -12.62 3.49
N TYR A 109 -4.57 -11.64 2.67
CA TYR A 109 -3.41 -10.80 2.97
C TYR A 109 -3.70 -9.84 4.12
N LEU A 110 -4.86 -9.18 4.07
CA LEU A 110 -5.29 -8.25 5.11
C LEU A 110 -5.53 -8.96 6.46
N ASP A 111 -6.07 -10.18 6.45
CA ASP A 111 -6.25 -11.01 7.65
C ASP A 111 -4.93 -11.33 8.33
N HIS A 112 -3.87 -11.57 7.54
CA HIS A 112 -2.54 -11.83 8.09
C HIS A 112 -1.98 -10.58 8.79
N SER A 113 -2.05 -9.43 8.12
CA SER A 113 -1.57 -8.15 8.65
C SER A 113 -2.34 -7.69 9.87
N GLU A 114 -3.67 -7.82 9.85
CA GLU A 114 -4.55 -7.47 10.95
C GLU A 114 -4.21 -8.28 12.22
N ARG A 115 -4.03 -9.60 12.09
CA ARG A 115 -3.66 -10.47 13.22
C ARG A 115 -2.32 -10.07 13.86
N GLN A 116 -1.33 -9.66 13.06
CA GLN A 116 -0.05 -9.19 13.57
C GLN A 116 -0.19 -7.88 14.35
N CYS A 117 -0.98 -6.92 13.84
CA CYS A 117 -1.24 -5.66 14.51
C CYS A 117 -2.05 -5.85 15.81
N GLN A 118 -3.07 -6.73 15.79
CA GLN A 118 -3.86 -7.09 16.97
C GLN A 118 -2.99 -7.71 18.08
N THR A 119 -2.02 -8.56 17.72
CA THR A 119 -1.08 -9.15 18.69
C THR A 119 -0.22 -8.08 19.38
N ALA A 120 0.06 -6.97 18.69
CA ALA A 120 0.79 -5.81 19.21
C ALA A 120 -0.12 -4.75 19.88
N ASN A 121 -1.43 -4.99 20.00
CA ASN A 121 -2.44 -4.03 20.47
C ASN A 121 -2.49 -2.72 19.68
N LEU A 122 -2.25 -2.78 18.36
CA LEU A 122 -2.34 -1.62 17.46
C LEU A 122 -3.65 -1.63 16.68
N THR A 123 -4.18 -0.43 16.40
CA THR A 123 -5.32 -0.26 15.50
C THR A 123 -4.93 -0.64 14.08
N PHE A 124 -5.77 -1.44 13.42
CA PHE A 124 -5.60 -1.80 12.02
C PHE A 124 -6.86 -1.50 11.21
N LYS A 125 -6.71 -0.79 10.10
CA LYS A 125 -7.77 -0.54 9.10
C LYS A 125 -7.46 -1.32 7.84
N ARG A 126 -8.47 -2.01 7.31
CA ARG A 126 -8.41 -2.72 6.03
C ARG A 126 -8.74 -1.77 4.87
N CYS A 127 -7.95 -1.82 3.81
CA CYS A 127 -8.18 -1.07 2.58
C CYS A 127 -7.97 -1.98 1.35
N SER A 128 -9.03 -2.20 0.59
CA SER A 128 -9.00 -2.99 -0.64
C SER A 128 -9.24 -2.05 -1.82
N LEU A 129 -8.26 -1.96 -2.72
CA LEU A 129 -8.27 -1.00 -3.82
C LEU A 129 -8.25 -1.74 -5.16
N GLU A 130 -8.92 -1.18 -6.16
CA GLU A 130 -8.96 -1.72 -7.51
C GLU A 130 -8.22 -0.78 -8.47
N GLY A 131 -7.20 -1.28 -9.17
CA GLY A 131 -6.50 -0.48 -10.16
C GLY A 131 -5.03 -0.86 -10.36
N LYS A 132 -4.23 0.12 -10.78
CA LYS A 132 -2.78 -0.05 -10.89
C LYS A 132 -2.14 0.22 -9.54
N ASN A 133 -1.52 -0.79 -8.95
CA ASN A 133 -0.91 -0.77 -7.61
C ASN A 133 -0.28 0.57 -7.19
N TYR A 134 0.74 1.06 -7.90
CA TYR A 134 1.45 2.27 -7.52
C TYR A 134 0.57 3.54 -7.58
N ARG A 135 -0.43 3.57 -8.47
CA ARG A 135 -1.33 4.71 -8.61
C ARG A 135 -2.33 4.76 -7.46
N GLU A 136 -2.95 3.62 -7.16
CA GLU A 136 -3.94 3.54 -6.09
C GLU A 136 -3.29 3.72 -4.72
N LEU A 137 -2.10 3.16 -4.49
CA LEU A 137 -1.34 3.39 -3.25
C LEU A 137 -0.95 4.87 -3.09
N ALA A 138 -0.47 5.52 -4.16
CA ALA A 138 -0.13 6.94 -4.11
C ALA A 138 -1.38 7.82 -3.91
N ALA A 139 -2.52 7.45 -4.50
CA ALA A 139 -3.78 8.14 -4.26
C ALA A 139 -4.26 7.97 -2.81
N GLU A 140 -4.23 6.74 -2.28
CA GLU A 140 -4.64 6.43 -0.91
C GLU A 140 -3.78 7.15 0.12
N THR A 141 -2.46 7.24 -0.12
CA THR A 141 -1.53 7.99 0.74
C THR A 141 -1.93 9.46 0.90
N ASN A 142 -2.62 10.04 -0.08
CA ASN A 142 -3.08 11.43 -0.03
C ASN A 142 -4.50 11.59 0.54
N ASN A 143 -5.20 10.50 0.83
CA ASN A 143 -6.59 10.51 1.28
C ASN A 143 -6.75 10.32 2.81
N GLY A 144 -5.70 9.93 3.54
CA GLY A 144 -5.68 9.78 4.99
C GLY A 144 -5.12 8.44 5.43
#